data_AF-A0A6N9PZP0-F1
#
_entry.id   AF-A0A6N9PZP0-F1
#
_cell.length_a   1.000
_cell.length_b   1.000
_cell.length_c   1.000
_cell.angle_alpha   90.00
_cell.angle_beta   90.00
_cell.angle_gamma   90.00
#
_symmetry.space_group_name_H-M   'P 1'
#
loop_
_entity.id
_entity.type
_entity.pdbx_description
1 polymer ?
#
loop_
_entity_poly.entity_id
_entity_poly.type
_entity_poly.pdbx_seq_one_letter_code
_entity_poly.pdbx_strand_id
1 'polypeptide(L)'
;MINIKRVTILVLLLVLIAGCSTEATTDNTKVVIEKGEVKTYEDIMTVEDIEEDIDGDEKKERIRLSISPAPQPDPENEGQYLWDDSQVWQLVVEDEGNFYTLFEDHVQGLAELYIANEGQNQNAIIFQTKGTTLSLLQYKYSQEGNFEKRVIYSEGPILHRSTIK
;
A
#
# COMPACT_ATOMS: atom_id res chain seq x y z
N MET A 1 -7.77 15.21 59.33
CA MET A 1 -7.39 13.79 59.18
C MET A 1 -7.91 13.27 57.86
N ILE A 2 -7.03 13.16 56.85
CA ILE A 2 -7.38 12.59 55.55
C ILE A 2 -7.62 11.09 55.73
N ASN A 3 -8.78 10.61 55.26
CA ASN A 3 -9.23 9.24 55.45
C ASN A 3 -8.50 8.34 54.44
N ILE A 4 -7.36 7.79 54.88
CA ILE A 4 -6.39 7.02 54.05
C ILE A 4 -7.07 5.94 53.19
N LYS A 5 -8.15 5.33 53.68
CA LYS A 5 -8.93 4.32 52.92
C LYS A 5 -9.59 4.88 51.65
N ARG A 6 -10.04 6.15 51.65
CA ARG A 6 -10.65 6.79 50.46
C ARG A 6 -9.61 7.25 49.43
N VAL A 7 -8.40 7.60 49.89
CA VAL A 7 -7.30 8.00 49.00
C VAL A 7 -6.73 6.78 48.27
N THR A 8 -6.65 5.63 48.95
CA THR A 8 -6.10 4.40 48.36
C THR A 8 -6.97 3.86 47.21
N ILE A 9 -8.30 4.00 47.31
CA ILE A 9 -9.24 3.56 46.26
C ILE A 9 -9.18 4.49 45.02
N LEU A 10 -8.97 5.79 45.23
CA LEU A 10 -8.89 6.75 44.11
C LEU A 10 -7.61 6.57 43.29
N VAL A 11 -6.50 6.20 43.94
CA VAL A 11 -5.22 5.93 43.27
C VAL A 11 -5.26 4.63 42.48
N LEU A 12 -5.95 3.59 42.97
CA LEU A 12 -6.10 2.33 42.23
C LEU A 12 -6.96 2.48 40.97
N LEU A 13 -7.96 3.36 40.99
CA LEU A 13 -8.84 3.60 39.84
C LEU A 13 -8.12 4.36 38.70
N LEU A 14 -7.12 5.19 39.03
CA LEU A 14 -6.33 5.96 38.07
C LEU A 14 -5.30 5.11 37.31
N VAL A 15 -4.80 4.02 37.89
CA VAL A 15 -3.83 3.12 37.24
C VAL A 15 -4.47 2.25 36.15
N LEU A 16 -5.78 1.97 36.24
CA LEU A 16 -6.48 1.10 35.29
C LEU A 16 -6.85 1.79 33.96
N ILE A 17 -6.82 3.12 33.87
CA ILE A 17 -7.24 3.87 32.67
C ILE A 17 -6.06 4.16 31.72
N ALA A 18 -4.82 3.98 32.18
CA ALA A 18 -3.63 4.23 31.37
C ALA A 18 -3.12 2.99 30.58
N GLY A 19 -3.78 1.84 30.71
CA GLY A 19 -3.25 0.54 30.27
C GLY A 19 -3.72 0.01 28.92
N CYS A 20 -4.52 0.73 28.15
CA CYS A 20 -4.99 0.29 26.83
C CYS A 20 -4.85 1.38 25.78
N SER A 21 -3.62 1.73 25.45
CA SER A 21 -3.28 2.11 24.08
C SER A 21 -2.46 0.97 23.49
N THR A 22 -3.12 0.07 22.76
CA THR A 22 -2.43 -0.72 21.74
C THR A 22 -1.94 0.26 20.70
N GLU A 23 -0.72 0.75 20.89
CA GLU A 23 0.01 1.46 19.85
C GLU A 23 0.26 0.43 18.74
N ALA A 24 -0.51 0.54 17.65
CA ALA A 24 -0.09 -0.03 16.39
C ALA A 24 1.26 0.62 16.08
N THR A 25 2.32 -0.16 16.04
CA THR A 25 3.65 0.29 15.65
C THR A 25 3.59 0.70 14.18
N THR A 26 3.21 1.95 13.91
CA THR A 26 3.41 2.55 12.60
C THR A 26 4.90 2.78 12.45
N ASP A 27 5.58 1.83 11.81
CA ASP A 27 6.96 1.99 11.39
C ASP A 27 6.99 3.11 10.35
N ASN A 28 7.28 4.34 10.81
CA ASN A 28 7.32 5.56 10.01
C ASN A 28 8.57 5.62 9.10
N THR A 29 9.05 4.47 8.63
CA THR A 29 10.20 4.40 7.74
C THR A 29 9.77 4.86 6.35
N LYS A 30 10.04 6.13 6.06
CA LYS A 30 9.94 6.73 4.72
C LYS A 30 11.05 6.16 3.84
N VAL A 31 10.68 5.51 2.74
CA VAL A 31 11.64 5.01 1.74
C VAL A 31 11.59 5.93 0.53
N VAL A 32 12.75 6.43 0.09
CA VAL A 32 12.87 7.23 -1.13
C VAL A 32 13.05 6.30 -2.32
N ILE A 33 12.32 6.58 -3.40
CA ILE A 33 12.34 5.86 -4.67
C ILE A 33 12.81 6.84 -5.72
N GLU A 34 14.06 6.67 -6.14
CA GLU A 34 14.67 7.48 -7.19
C GLU A 34 14.26 6.97 -8.57
N LYS A 35 14.42 7.82 -9.58
CA LYS A 35 14.28 7.38 -10.97
C LYS A 35 15.34 6.36 -11.33
N GLY A 36 14.99 5.39 -12.15
CA GLY A 36 15.91 4.32 -12.52
C GLY A 36 15.45 3.50 -13.72
N GLU A 37 16.24 2.47 -14.03
CA GLU A 37 15.86 1.46 -15.02
C GLU A 37 14.75 0.57 -14.45
N VAL A 38 13.73 0.29 -15.27
CA VAL A 38 12.67 -0.65 -14.92
C VAL A 38 13.12 -2.03 -15.34
N LYS A 39 13.09 -2.98 -14.41
CA LYS A 39 13.36 -4.39 -14.73
C LYS A 39 12.29 -4.91 -15.68
N THR A 40 12.71 -5.41 -16.83
CA THR A 40 11.81 -6.04 -17.81
C THR A 40 11.58 -7.50 -17.44
N TYR A 41 10.34 -7.95 -17.59
CA TYR A 41 9.96 -9.34 -17.46
C TYR A 41 9.45 -9.89 -18.80
N GLU A 42 9.55 -11.21 -18.96
CA GLU A 42 8.90 -11.92 -20.06
C GLU A 42 7.48 -12.30 -19.66
N ASP A 43 6.62 -12.57 -20.66
CA ASP A 43 5.24 -13.04 -20.45
C ASP A 43 4.48 -12.17 -19.44
N ILE A 44 4.22 -10.91 -19.83
CA ILE A 44 3.61 -9.91 -18.95
C ILE A 44 2.11 -9.79 -19.26
N MET A 45 1.30 -9.75 -18.20
CA MET A 45 -0.05 -9.20 -18.26
C MET A 45 -0.06 -7.80 -17.64
N THR A 46 -0.52 -6.80 -18.39
CA THR A 46 -0.84 -5.47 -17.83
C THR A 46 -2.26 -5.51 -17.28
N VAL A 47 -2.41 -5.29 -15.98
CA VAL A 47 -3.72 -5.27 -15.31
C VAL A 47 -4.29 -3.86 -15.18
N GLU A 48 -3.44 -2.85 -15.06
CA GLU A 48 -3.82 -1.44 -15.06
C GLU A 48 -2.82 -0.62 -15.87
N ASP A 49 -3.35 0.36 -16.60
CA ASP A 49 -2.60 1.33 -17.39
C ASP A 49 -3.41 2.63 -17.46
N ILE A 50 -3.09 3.58 -16.59
CA ILE A 50 -3.85 4.83 -16.40
C ILE A 50 -2.94 6.05 -16.53
N GLU A 51 -3.52 7.20 -16.84
CA GLU A 51 -2.82 8.48 -16.94
C GLU A 51 -3.46 9.52 -16.01
N GLU A 52 -2.70 9.98 -15.03
CA GLU A 52 -3.17 10.93 -14.02
C GLU A 52 -2.03 11.88 -13.61
N ASP A 53 -2.39 13.11 -13.26
CA ASP A 53 -1.45 14.11 -12.72
C ASP A 53 -1.17 13.76 -11.24
N ILE A 54 0.02 13.23 -10.95
CA ILE A 54 0.44 12.78 -9.63
C ILE A 54 1.24 13.88 -8.92
N ASP A 55 2.10 14.59 -9.65
CA ASP A 55 3.02 15.56 -9.06
C ASP A 55 2.47 16.99 -8.94
N GLY A 56 1.39 17.29 -9.67
CA GLY A 56 0.67 18.56 -9.68
C GLY A 56 1.19 19.57 -10.70
N ASP A 57 1.92 19.14 -11.73
CA ASP A 57 2.48 19.99 -12.77
C ASP A 57 1.54 20.23 -13.98
N GLU A 58 0.30 19.73 -13.91
CA GLU A 58 -0.73 19.73 -14.96
C GLU A 58 -0.43 18.83 -16.17
N LYS A 59 0.69 18.10 -16.18
CA LYS A 59 0.93 16.98 -17.09
C LYS A 59 0.48 15.69 -16.41
N LYS A 60 0.34 14.65 -17.22
CA LYS A 60 -0.12 13.35 -16.74
C LYS A 60 1.04 12.38 -16.77
N GLU A 61 1.20 11.66 -15.68
CA GLU A 61 2.12 10.54 -15.59
C GLU A 61 1.37 9.27 -15.92
N ARG A 62 2.08 8.32 -16.52
CA ARG A 62 1.52 7.01 -16.83
C ARG A 62 1.82 6.04 -15.70
N ILE A 63 0.77 5.50 -15.08
CA ILE A 63 0.85 4.53 -13.99
C ILE A 63 0.46 3.16 -14.54
N ARG A 64 1.39 2.20 -14.47
CA ARG A 64 1.19 0.84 -14.98
C ARG A 64 1.39 -0.19 -13.89
N LEU A 65 0.43 -1.10 -13.75
CA LEU A 65 0.57 -2.31 -12.95
C LEU A 65 0.65 -3.51 -13.88
N SER A 66 1.76 -4.24 -13.78
CA SER A 66 2.05 -5.41 -14.59
C SER A 66 2.33 -6.62 -13.71
N ILE A 67 1.98 -7.80 -14.21
CA ILE A 67 2.14 -9.08 -13.52
C ILE A 67 2.92 -10.02 -14.45
N SER A 68 3.96 -10.67 -13.91
CA SER A 68 4.75 -11.67 -14.63
C SER A 68 5.08 -12.89 -13.76
N PRO A 69 5.02 -14.12 -14.31
CA PRO A 69 4.47 -14.43 -15.63
C PRO A 69 2.96 -14.14 -15.69
N ALA A 70 2.41 -14.06 -16.90
CA ALA A 70 0.99 -13.78 -17.09
C ALA A 70 0.18 -14.92 -16.45
N PRO A 71 -0.81 -14.61 -15.62
CA PRO A 71 -1.58 -15.64 -14.95
C PRO A 71 -2.42 -16.41 -15.98
N GLN A 72 -2.62 -17.70 -15.75
CA GLN A 72 -3.42 -18.50 -16.67
C GLN A 72 -4.91 -18.19 -16.49
N PRO A 73 -5.70 -18.05 -17.56
CA PRO A 73 -7.14 -17.88 -17.43
C PRO A 73 -7.77 -19.10 -16.77
N ASP A 74 -8.75 -18.88 -15.91
CA ASP A 74 -9.53 -19.96 -15.31
C ASP A 74 -10.43 -20.61 -16.38
N PRO A 75 -10.25 -21.90 -16.70
CA PRO A 75 -11.04 -22.58 -17.73
C PRO A 75 -12.52 -22.73 -17.35
N GLU A 76 -12.86 -22.62 -16.06
CA GLU A 76 -14.23 -22.76 -15.55
C GLU A 76 -14.92 -21.41 -15.33
N ASN A 77 -14.17 -20.30 -15.25
CA ASN A 77 -14.69 -18.98 -14.95
C ASN A 77 -14.13 -17.91 -15.91
N GLU A 78 -14.91 -17.55 -16.93
CA GLU A 78 -14.54 -16.50 -17.87
C GLU A 78 -14.27 -15.16 -17.15
N GLY A 79 -13.13 -14.54 -17.47
CA GLY A 79 -12.67 -13.30 -16.83
C GLY A 79 -11.99 -13.48 -15.48
N GLN A 80 -11.81 -14.72 -15.00
CA GLN A 80 -10.98 -15.02 -13.84
C GLN A 80 -9.65 -15.63 -14.27
N TYR A 81 -8.67 -15.52 -13.37
CA TYR A 81 -7.34 -16.06 -13.57
C TYR A 81 -6.99 -16.99 -12.41
N LEU A 82 -6.22 -18.02 -12.73
CA LEU A 82 -5.58 -18.88 -11.77
C LEU A 82 -4.38 -18.13 -11.19
N TRP A 83 -4.57 -17.60 -9.99
CA TRP A 83 -3.53 -16.92 -9.23
C TRP A 83 -2.72 -17.94 -8.43
N ASP A 84 -1.40 -17.78 -8.42
CA ASP A 84 -0.51 -18.47 -7.48
C ASP A 84 0.43 -17.46 -6.81
N ASP A 85 1.36 -17.95 -5.98
CA ASP A 85 2.28 -17.07 -5.24
C ASP A 85 3.59 -16.81 -6.01
N SER A 86 3.68 -17.25 -7.28
CA SER A 86 4.90 -17.18 -8.09
C SER A 86 5.00 -15.92 -8.95
N GLN A 87 3.88 -15.20 -9.18
CA GLN A 87 3.92 -13.99 -9.99
C GLN A 87 4.51 -12.81 -9.21
N VAL A 88 5.36 -12.03 -9.90
CA VAL A 88 5.83 -10.72 -9.46
C VAL A 88 4.89 -9.65 -9.98
N TRP A 89 4.48 -8.76 -9.10
CA TRP A 89 3.67 -7.59 -9.43
C TRP A 89 4.60 -6.38 -9.47
N GLN A 90 4.56 -5.63 -10.57
CA GLN A 90 5.39 -4.45 -10.78
C GLN A 90 4.50 -3.21 -11.02
N LEU A 91 4.55 -2.25 -10.10
CA LEU A 91 3.89 -0.95 -10.22
C LEU A 91 4.93 0.09 -10.62
N VAL A 92 4.74 0.73 -11.77
CA VAL A 92 5.68 1.69 -12.35
C VAL A 92 4.95 2.99 -12.68
N VAL A 93 5.62 4.11 -12.41
CA VAL A 93 5.24 5.42 -12.92
C VAL A 93 6.25 5.87 -13.97
N GLU A 94 5.76 6.34 -15.10
CA GLU A 94 6.54 6.99 -16.16
C GLU A 94 6.15 8.47 -16.24
N ASP A 95 7.14 9.34 -16.15
CA ASP A 95 7.02 10.81 -16.16
C ASP A 95 8.11 11.41 -17.07
N GLU A 96 7.70 11.99 -18.21
CA GLU A 96 8.60 12.61 -19.20
C GLU A 96 9.83 11.75 -19.57
N GLY A 97 9.67 10.42 -19.59
CA GLY A 97 10.73 9.45 -19.87
C GLY A 97 11.62 9.07 -18.67
N ASN A 98 11.35 9.61 -17.48
CA ASN A 98 11.85 9.08 -16.21
C ASN A 98 10.92 7.95 -15.74
N PHE A 99 11.48 6.92 -15.10
CA PHE A 99 10.72 5.79 -14.60
C PHE A 99 10.98 5.55 -13.12
N TYR A 100 9.91 5.23 -12.39
CA TYR A 100 9.93 4.97 -10.95
C TYR A 100 9.22 3.66 -10.65
N THR A 101 9.97 2.64 -10.21
CA THR A 101 9.39 1.37 -9.75
C THR A 101 8.91 1.51 -8.30
N LEU A 102 7.60 1.73 -8.13
CA LEU A 102 6.99 1.95 -6.82
C LEU A 102 6.84 0.66 -6.01
N PHE A 103 6.55 -0.44 -6.70
CA PHE A 103 6.38 -1.75 -6.10
C PHE A 103 6.93 -2.81 -7.03
N GLU A 104 7.70 -3.75 -6.50
CA GLU A 104 8.17 -4.95 -7.20
C GLU A 104 8.29 -6.08 -6.17
N ASP A 105 7.24 -6.89 -6.03
CA ASP A 105 7.22 -8.03 -5.11
C ASP A 105 6.12 -9.03 -5.47
N HIS A 106 6.11 -10.17 -4.79
CA HIS A 106 5.04 -11.15 -4.85
C HIS A 106 3.85 -10.69 -4.01
N VAL A 107 2.65 -10.82 -4.57
CA VAL A 107 1.39 -10.57 -3.84
C VAL A 107 0.64 -11.89 -3.71
N GLN A 108 0.52 -12.36 -2.47
CA GLN A 108 -0.35 -13.50 -2.17
C GLN A 108 -1.78 -12.97 -2.08
N GLY A 109 -2.62 -13.25 -3.07
CA GLY A 109 -4.04 -12.86 -3.08
C GLY A 109 -4.36 -11.71 -4.04
N LEU A 110 -5.05 -10.68 -3.54
CA LEU A 110 -5.58 -9.58 -4.36
C LEU A 110 -4.81 -8.29 -4.07
N ALA A 111 -4.75 -7.40 -5.06
CA ALA A 111 -4.34 -6.02 -4.84
C ALA A 111 -5.37 -5.04 -5.41
N GLU A 112 -5.38 -3.83 -4.85
CA GLU A 112 -6.18 -2.71 -5.32
C GLU A 112 -5.29 -1.48 -5.44
N LEU A 113 -5.47 -0.75 -6.54
CA LEU A 113 -4.77 0.49 -6.83
C LEU A 113 -5.76 1.64 -6.75
N TYR A 114 -5.38 2.71 -6.06
CA TYR A 114 -6.17 3.93 -5.97
C TYR A 114 -5.29 5.14 -6.27
N ILE A 115 -5.89 6.13 -6.92
CA ILE A 115 -5.34 7.49 -6.96
C ILE A 115 -6.18 8.35 -6.04
N ALA A 116 -5.55 8.87 -4.98
CA ALA A 116 -6.20 9.67 -3.95
C ALA A 116 -5.79 11.14 -4.09
N ASN A 117 -6.77 12.03 -4.15
CA ASN A 117 -6.52 13.47 -4.13
C ASN A 117 -6.18 13.92 -2.70
N GLU A 118 -4.98 14.46 -2.50
CA GLU A 118 -4.53 14.94 -1.20
C GLU A 118 -4.64 16.47 -1.03
N GLY A 119 -5.20 17.16 -2.03
CA GLY A 119 -5.25 18.61 -2.09
C GLY A 119 -3.93 19.22 -2.58
N GLN A 120 -3.94 20.55 -2.76
CA GLN A 120 -2.79 21.31 -3.30
C GLN A 120 -2.25 20.80 -4.66
N ASN A 121 -3.14 20.26 -5.50
CA ASN A 121 -2.83 19.68 -6.80
C ASN A 121 -1.92 18.44 -6.77
N GLN A 122 -1.72 17.78 -5.62
CA GLN A 122 -0.94 16.53 -5.58
C GLN A 122 -1.84 15.33 -5.32
N ASN A 123 -1.64 14.28 -6.10
CA ASN A 123 -2.30 13.01 -5.89
C ASN A 123 -1.32 11.99 -5.28
N ALA A 124 -1.85 11.08 -4.48
CA ALA A 124 -1.09 9.96 -3.93
C ALA A 124 -1.54 8.66 -4.60
N ILE A 125 -0.58 7.78 -4.90
CA ILE A 125 -0.86 6.42 -5.33
C ILE A 125 -0.97 5.56 -4.08
N ILE A 126 -2.10 4.90 -3.88
CA ILE A 126 -2.33 3.96 -2.79
C ILE A 126 -2.38 2.56 -3.37
N PHE A 127 -1.52 1.68 -2.88
CA PHE A 127 -1.49 0.28 -3.27
C PHE A 127 -1.80 -0.59 -2.06
N GLN A 128 -2.94 -1.28 -2.13
CA GLN A 128 -3.40 -2.16 -1.07
C GLN A 128 -3.21 -3.62 -1.51
N THR A 129 -2.57 -4.44 -0.67
CA THR A 129 -2.48 -5.89 -0.89
C THR A 129 -3.27 -6.63 0.18
N LYS A 130 -4.05 -7.63 -0.25
CA LYS A 130 -5.01 -8.41 0.56
C LYS A 130 -4.88 -9.90 0.28
N GLY A 131 -4.22 -10.64 1.18
CA GLY A 131 -4.30 -12.10 1.17
C GLY A 131 -3.92 -12.70 2.49
N THR A 132 -2.77 -13.36 2.56
CA THR A 132 -2.24 -13.89 3.82
C THR A 132 -1.86 -12.76 4.76
N THR A 133 -1.39 -11.63 4.23
CA THR A 133 -1.15 -10.38 4.94
C THR A 133 -2.09 -9.27 4.43
N LEU A 134 -2.15 -8.17 5.17
CA LEU A 134 -2.84 -6.95 4.75
C LEU A 134 -1.85 -5.79 4.79
N SER A 135 -1.63 -5.14 3.65
CA SER A 135 -0.80 -3.93 3.59
C SER A 135 -1.49 -2.80 2.84
N LEU A 136 -1.21 -1.57 3.26
CA LEU A 136 -1.63 -0.34 2.60
C LEU A 136 -0.40 0.56 2.45
N LEU A 137 0.06 0.71 1.21
CA LEU A 137 1.24 1.49 0.86
C LEU A 137 0.78 2.79 0.21
N GLN A 138 1.41 3.90 0.57
CA GLN A 138 1.22 5.20 -0.05
C GLN A 138 2.50 5.63 -0.75
N TYR A 139 2.37 6.14 -1.96
CA TYR A 139 3.44 6.75 -2.73
C TYR A 139 3.08 8.19 -3.06
N LYS A 140 4.02 9.09 -2.81
CA LYS A 140 3.87 10.52 -3.11
C LYS A 140 5.07 11.04 -3.85
N TYR A 141 4.84 11.88 -4.86
CA TYR A 141 5.93 12.60 -5.47
C TYR A 141 6.43 13.71 -4.54
N SER A 142 7.75 13.79 -4.41
CA SER A 142 8.43 14.80 -3.60
C SER A 142 8.88 15.97 -4.46
N GLN A 143 9.05 17.13 -3.84
CA GLN A 143 9.62 18.31 -4.49
C GLN A 143 11.08 18.11 -4.96
N GLU A 144 11.74 17.05 -4.52
CA GLU A 144 13.09 16.67 -4.91
C GLU A 144 13.14 15.85 -6.21
N GLY A 145 11.99 15.57 -6.84
CA GLY A 145 11.91 14.79 -8.08
C GLY A 145 11.98 13.28 -7.88
N ASN A 146 11.58 12.80 -6.70
CA ASN A 146 11.59 11.38 -6.32
C ASN A 146 10.24 10.98 -5.73
N PHE A 147 9.92 9.68 -5.70
CA PHE A 147 8.77 9.17 -4.95
C PHE A 147 9.14 8.84 -3.50
N GLU A 148 8.20 9.05 -2.59
CA GLU A 148 8.30 8.64 -1.19
C GLU A 148 7.29 7.54 -0.92
N LYS A 149 7.76 6.36 -0.52
CA LYS A 149 6.94 5.27 -0.02
C LYS A 149 6.73 5.41 1.48
N ARG A 150 5.47 5.28 1.92
CA ARG A 150 5.06 5.17 3.32
C ARG A 150 4.19 3.93 3.50
N VAL A 151 4.46 3.16 4.55
CA VAL A 151 3.60 2.05 4.98
C VAL A 151 2.53 2.65 5.89
N ILE A 152 1.31 2.81 5.37
CA ILE A 152 0.19 3.36 6.14
C ILE A 152 -0.36 2.31 7.10
N TYR A 153 -0.40 1.06 6.65
CA TYR A 153 -0.82 -0.08 7.44
C TYR A 153 -0.09 -1.34 6.98
N SER A 154 0.28 -2.20 7.93
CA SER A 154 0.79 -3.53 7.65
C SER A 154 0.40 -4.45 8.80
N GLU A 155 -0.22 -5.58 8.48
CA GLU A 155 -0.53 -6.62 9.44
C GLU A 155 -0.04 -7.96 8.91
N GLY A 156 0.39 -8.81 9.84
CA GLY A 156 0.87 -10.15 9.55
C GLY A 156 -0.25 -11.10 9.12
N PRO A 157 -0.10 -12.41 9.41
CA PRO A 157 -1.05 -13.42 9.01
C PRO A 157 -2.50 -13.10 9.42
N ILE A 158 -3.38 -12.93 8.42
CA ILE A 158 -4.80 -12.68 8.62
C ILE A 158 -5.49 -14.01 8.95
N LEU A 159 -6.04 -14.11 10.18
CA LEU A 159 -6.72 -15.32 10.64
C LEU A 159 -8.15 -15.45 10.11
N HIS A 160 -8.83 -14.33 9.86
CA HIS A 160 -10.19 -14.31 9.37
C HIS A 160 -10.44 -13.10 8.47
N ARG A 161 -11.04 -13.34 7.31
CA ARG A 161 -11.43 -12.31 6.33
C ARG A 161 -12.85 -12.59 5.86
N SER A 162 -13.68 -11.56 5.83
CA SER A 162 -15.03 -11.60 5.27
C SER A 162 -15.22 -10.37 4.36
N THR A 163 -15.89 -10.57 3.23
CA THR A 163 -16.24 -9.49 2.30
C THR A 163 -17.75 -9.28 2.37
N ILE A 164 -18.18 -8.08 2.77
CA ILE A 164 -19.59 -7.68 2.71
C ILE A 164 -19.80 -7.03 1.34
N LYS A 165 -20.79 -7.52 0.59
CA LYS A 165 -21.18 -7.00 -0.72
C LYS A 165 -22.45 -6.18 -0.60
#